data_AF-A0A4U2Y6J4-F1
#
_entry.id   AF-A0A4U2Y6J4-F1
#
_cell.length_a   1.000
_cell.length_b   1.000
_cell.length_c   1.000
_cell.angle_alpha   90.00
_cell.angle_beta   90.00
_cell.angle_gamma   90.00
#
_symmetry.space_group_name_H-M   'P 1'
#
loop_
_entity.id
_entity.type
_entity.pdbx_description
1 polymer ?
#
loop_
_entity_poly.entity_id
_entity_poly.type
_entity_poly.pdbx_seq_one_letter_code
_entity_poly.pdbx_strand_id
1 'polypeptide(L)'
;MKRMRWLLLAMGIALMAQATTSLVSQVSGYDGDAREGNSTNRYEVAGITNAGAFEAFFEKLQEAVKKNDKTEVAKHIRYPLRVNKNGKSHFIRDEQQFLDEYDRIMTEKVKETFSQQKVTDTFVNDQGVMVGNGEMWLGQFSNGFVVFAVNVE
;
A
#
# COMPACT_ATOMS: atom_id res chain seq x y z
N MET A 1 10.27 10.78 55.87
CA MET A 1 9.36 11.28 56.94
C MET A 1 9.89 12.58 57.50
N LYS A 2 9.19 13.69 57.23
CA LYS A 2 8.90 14.84 58.11
C LYS A 2 8.43 15.98 57.22
N ARG A 3 7.13 16.24 57.30
CA ARG A 3 6.48 17.41 56.71
C ARG A 3 6.73 18.60 57.64
N MET A 4 6.94 19.78 57.10
CA MET A 4 6.55 21.02 57.79
C MET A 4 6.26 22.09 56.73
N ARG A 5 5.02 22.59 56.78
CA ARG A 5 4.50 23.74 56.01
C ARG A 5 4.21 24.86 57.04
N TRP A 6 3.76 26.02 56.54
CA TRP A 6 3.23 27.21 57.26
C TRP A 6 4.29 28.29 57.54
N LEU A 7 4.11 29.61 57.32
CA LEU A 7 2.98 30.52 57.07
C LEU A 7 3.41 31.63 56.06
N LEU A 8 2.62 31.96 55.03
CA LEU A 8 1.71 33.12 54.88
C LEU A 8 2.29 34.52 55.13
N LEU A 9 2.26 35.40 54.12
CA LEU A 9 2.03 36.83 54.31
C LEU A 9 1.25 37.47 53.13
N ALA A 10 0.15 38.14 53.52
CA ALA A 10 -0.60 39.26 52.95
C ALA A 10 -0.90 39.31 51.43
N MET A 11 -2.16 39.11 51.01
CA MET A 11 -3.24 40.13 50.93
C MET A 11 -2.89 41.34 50.06
N GLY A 12 -3.34 41.29 48.81
CA GLY A 12 -3.66 42.45 47.98
C GLY A 12 -4.97 42.17 47.25
N ILE A 13 -6.08 42.58 47.86
CA ILE A 13 -7.43 42.51 47.29
C ILE A 13 -7.60 43.75 46.42
N ALA A 14 -7.76 43.58 45.11
CA ALA A 14 -8.40 44.57 44.26
C ALA A 14 -9.70 43.95 43.74
N LEU A 15 -10.80 44.41 44.34
CA LEU A 15 -12.16 44.09 43.95
C LEU A 15 -12.62 45.15 42.95
N MET A 16 -12.96 44.74 41.73
CA MET A 16 -13.80 45.52 40.82
C MET A 16 -14.87 44.56 40.30
N ALA A 17 -16.09 44.76 40.78
CA ALA A 17 -17.28 44.12 40.26
C ALA A 17 -17.94 45.04 39.24
N GLN A 18 -18.40 44.47 38.12
CA GLN A 18 -19.82 44.55 37.70
C GLN A 18 -20.08 43.61 36.50
N ALA A 19 -21.14 42.81 36.65
CA ALA A 19 -21.78 41.97 35.63
C ALA A 19 -22.61 42.85 34.67
N THR A 20 -23.15 42.46 33.51
CA THR A 20 -23.69 41.22 32.92
C THR A 20 -23.53 41.33 31.39
N THR A 21 -23.47 40.27 30.59
CA THR A 21 -24.63 39.62 29.94
C THR A 21 -24.10 38.45 29.09
N SER A 22 -24.78 37.31 29.17
CA SER A 22 -24.51 36.07 28.43
C SER A 22 -24.99 36.10 26.98
N LEU A 23 -24.16 35.61 26.04
CA LEU A 23 -24.58 34.89 24.83
C LEU A 23 -23.55 33.80 24.53
N VAL A 24 -24.01 32.54 24.52
CA VAL A 24 -23.23 31.37 24.08
C VAL A 24 -23.26 31.26 22.56
N SER A 25 -22.18 30.66 22.02
CA SER A 25 -21.93 30.11 20.68
C SER A 25 -21.29 31.06 19.66
N GLN A 26 -20.03 30.81 19.29
CA GLN A 26 -19.69 29.89 18.19
C GLN A 26 -18.21 29.45 18.28
N VAL A 27 -17.98 28.14 18.27
CA VAL A 27 -16.67 27.51 18.05
C VAL A 27 -16.21 27.88 16.64
N SER A 28 -15.04 28.52 16.54
CA SER A 28 -14.33 28.77 15.29
C SER A 28 -12.84 28.72 15.56
N GLY A 29 -12.13 27.86 14.82
CA GLY A 29 -10.68 27.76 14.86
C GLY A 29 -10.19 26.35 15.14
N TYR A 30 -10.35 25.45 14.18
CA TYR A 30 -9.45 24.30 14.08
C TYR A 30 -8.15 24.86 13.54
N ASP A 31 -7.20 25.14 14.44
CA ASP A 31 -5.83 25.42 14.04
C ASP A 31 -5.33 24.20 13.27
N GLY A 32 -5.03 24.43 12.00
CA GLY A 32 -4.58 23.41 11.07
C GLY A 32 -3.22 22.92 11.50
N ASP A 33 -3.21 21.83 12.28
CA ASP A 33 -2.04 20.99 12.45
C ASP A 33 -1.47 20.67 11.06
N ALA A 34 -0.17 20.96 10.93
CA ALA A 34 0.65 20.55 9.82
C ALA A 34 0.37 19.06 9.54
N ARG A 35 -0.02 18.76 8.30
CA ARG A 35 -0.20 17.39 7.83
C ARG A 35 1.16 16.69 7.74
N GLU A 36 1.72 16.28 8.88
CA GLU A 36 2.57 15.11 8.95
C GLU A 36 1.62 13.89 8.94
N GLY A 37 1.00 13.67 7.79
CA GLY A 37 0.17 12.51 7.56
C GLY A 37 1.08 11.29 7.59
N ASN A 38 1.07 10.54 8.69
CA ASN A 38 1.50 9.16 8.72
C ASN A 38 0.63 8.39 7.71
N SER A 39 0.99 8.43 6.42
CA SER A 39 0.29 7.69 5.39
C SER A 39 0.62 6.23 5.66
N THR A 40 -0.28 5.53 6.35
CA THR A 40 -0.14 4.10 6.58
C THR A 40 0.11 3.42 5.25
N ASN A 41 1.24 2.74 5.11
CA ASN A 41 1.59 2.04 3.90
C ASN A 41 0.51 0.99 3.60
N ARG A 42 -0.30 1.21 2.57
CA ARG A 42 -1.44 0.33 2.23
C ARG A 42 -1.02 -1.11 1.91
N TYR A 43 0.26 -1.31 1.60
CA TYR A 43 0.84 -2.60 1.24
C TYR A 43 1.52 -3.31 2.42
N GLU A 44 1.52 -2.69 3.62
CA GLU A 44 2.17 -3.25 4.81
C GLU A 44 1.62 -4.63 5.18
N VAL A 45 0.31 -4.84 5.04
CA VAL A 45 -0.31 -6.16 5.30
C VAL A 45 0.24 -7.25 4.38
N ALA A 46 0.65 -6.90 3.16
CA ALA A 46 1.29 -7.80 2.19
C ALA A 46 2.81 -7.97 2.43
N GLY A 47 3.34 -7.42 3.52
CA GLY A 47 4.77 -7.42 3.82
C GLY A 47 5.61 -6.48 2.95
N ILE A 48 4.97 -5.60 2.17
CA ILE A 48 5.67 -4.60 1.35
C ILE A 48 6.00 -3.40 2.23
N THR A 49 7.29 -3.12 2.40
CA THR A 49 7.76 -2.11 3.38
C THR A 49 7.92 -0.71 2.79
N ASN A 50 8.00 -0.59 1.47
CA ASN A 50 8.15 0.69 0.77
C ASN A 50 7.09 0.84 -0.32
N ALA A 51 6.03 1.60 -0.02
CA ALA A 51 4.91 1.83 -0.92
C ALA A 51 5.32 2.48 -2.24
N GLY A 52 6.06 3.59 -2.18
CA GLY A 52 6.45 4.33 -3.39
C GLY A 52 7.35 3.51 -4.31
N ALA A 53 8.27 2.71 -3.75
CA ALA A 53 9.10 1.81 -4.55
C ALA A 53 8.28 0.69 -5.21
N PHE A 54 7.27 0.16 -4.51
CA PHE A 54 6.37 -0.84 -5.07
C PHE A 54 5.52 -0.27 -6.21
N GLU A 55 4.99 0.94 -6.04
CA GLU A 55 4.19 1.62 -7.08
C GLU A 55 5.02 1.91 -8.33
N ALA A 56 6.25 2.41 -8.17
CA ALA A 56 7.17 2.62 -9.30
C ALA A 56 7.52 1.30 -10.01
N PHE A 57 7.70 0.21 -9.25
CA PHE A 57 7.87 -1.13 -9.83
C PHE A 57 6.64 -1.57 -10.62
N PHE A 58 5.44 -1.36 -10.08
CA PHE A 58 4.18 -1.74 -10.72
C PHE A 58 4.04 -1.06 -12.09
N GLU A 59 4.30 0.25 -12.15
CA GLU A 59 4.27 1.03 -13.39
C GLU A 59 5.33 0.56 -14.40
N LYS A 60 6.56 0.32 -13.95
CA LYS A 60 7.62 -0.22 -14.81
C LYS A 60 7.24 -1.58 -15.40
N LEU A 61 6.65 -2.46 -14.60
CA LEU A 61 6.20 -3.76 -15.07
C LEU A 61 5.03 -3.61 -16.06
N GLN A 62 4.09 -2.70 -15.83
CA GLN A 62 3.03 -2.39 -16.80
C GLN A 62 3.60 -1.93 -18.14
N GLU A 63 4.63 -1.08 -18.14
CA GLU A 63 5.29 -0.66 -19.38
C GLU A 63 5.91 -1.83 -20.14
N ALA A 64 6.62 -2.73 -19.44
CA ALA A 64 7.21 -3.92 -20.05
C ALA A 64 6.13 -4.81 -20.68
N VAL A 65 5.01 -5.02 -19.97
CA VAL A 65 3.87 -5.78 -20.49
C VAL A 65 3.24 -5.10 -21.72
N LYS A 66 3.04 -3.77 -21.69
CA LYS A 66 2.50 -2.99 -22.82
C LYS A 66 3.39 -3.06 -24.06
N LYS A 67 4.72 -3.03 -23.87
CA LYS A 67 5.72 -3.16 -24.94
C LYS A 67 5.89 -4.61 -25.41
N ASN A 68 5.24 -5.57 -24.76
CA ASN A 68 5.43 -7.01 -24.96
C ASN A 68 6.91 -7.43 -24.81
N ASP A 69 7.64 -6.76 -23.92
CA ASP A 69 9.04 -7.06 -23.60
C ASP A 69 9.12 -8.26 -22.65
N LYS A 70 9.08 -9.46 -23.26
CA LYS A 70 9.01 -10.73 -22.54
C LYS A 70 10.19 -10.90 -21.58
N THR A 71 11.40 -10.53 -22.03
CA THR A 71 12.63 -10.65 -21.24
C THR A 71 12.63 -9.72 -20.04
N GLU A 72 12.15 -8.48 -20.18
CA GLU A 72 12.05 -7.58 -19.03
C GLU A 72 10.98 -8.06 -18.04
N VAL A 73 9.82 -8.54 -18.52
CA VAL A 73 8.79 -9.11 -17.63
C VAL A 73 9.35 -10.31 -16.86
N ALA A 74 10.09 -11.19 -17.53
CA ALA A 74 10.61 -12.43 -16.95
C ALA A 74 11.55 -12.20 -15.74
N LYS A 75 12.27 -11.06 -15.69
CA LYS A 75 13.12 -10.65 -14.56
C LYS A 75 12.33 -10.34 -13.28
N HIS A 76 11.06 -9.99 -13.42
CA HIS A 76 10.17 -9.63 -12.32
C HIS A 76 9.27 -10.79 -11.88
N ILE A 77 9.59 -12.01 -12.31
CA ILE A 77 8.86 -13.22 -11.94
C ILE A 77 9.59 -13.95 -10.82
N ARG A 78 8.82 -14.38 -9.81
CA ARG A 78 9.30 -15.32 -8.80
C ARG A 78 9.18 -16.74 -9.31
N TYR A 79 10.31 -17.40 -9.55
CA TYR A 79 10.35 -18.82 -9.92
C TYR A 79 10.51 -19.77 -8.73
N PRO A 80 9.79 -20.90 -8.65
CA PRO A 80 8.78 -21.34 -9.62
C PRO A 80 7.51 -20.47 -9.55
N LEU A 81 7.04 -20.01 -10.70
CA LEU A 81 5.81 -19.22 -10.82
C LEU A 81 4.61 -20.16 -10.79
N ARG A 82 3.64 -19.89 -9.91
CA ARG A 82 2.38 -20.62 -9.89
C ARG A 82 1.46 -20.09 -10.99
N VAL A 83 1.04 -20.97 -11.90
CA VAL A 83 0.05 -20.64 -12.94
C VAL A 83 -1.18 -21.51 -12.74
N ASN A 84 -2.34 -20.89 -12.61
CA ASN A 84 -3.62 -21.60 -12.47
C ASN A 84 -4.41 -21.51 -13.76
N LYS A 85 -4.91 -22.65 -14.24
CA LYS A 85 -5.76 -22.77 -15.43
C LYS A 85 -6.83 -23.81 -15.20
N ASN A 86 -8.10 -23.49 -15.49
CA ASN A 86 -9.22 -24.44 -15.37
C ASN A 86 -9.27 -25.15 -14.00
N GLY A 87 -9.05 -24.41 -12.91
CA GLY A 87 -9.05 -24.94 -11.55
C GLY A 87 -7.84 -25.81 -11.17
N LYS A 88 -6.84 -25.94 -12.07
CA LYS A 88 -5.61 -26.70 -11.82
C LYS A 88 -4.40 -25.77 -11.73
N SER A 89 -3.53 -26.03 -10.76
CA SER A 89 -2.24 -25.36 -10.64
C SER A 89 -1.16 -26.13 -11.37
N HIS A 90 -0.29 -25.41 -12.07
CA HIS A 90 1.02 -25.89 -12.52
C HIS A 90 2.09 -24.85 -12.20
N PHE A 91 3.35 -25.23 -12.33
CA PHE A 91 4.48 -24.37 -11.98
C PHE A 91 5.42 -24.19 -13.17
N ILE A 92 5.75 -22.95 -13.44
CA ILE A 92 6.78 -22.56 -14.41
C ILE A 92 8.09 -22.45 -13.63
N ARG A 93 9.06 -23.29 -13.97
CA ARG A 93 10.21 -23.58 -13.11
C ARG A 93 11.27 -22.49 -13.14
N ASP A 94 11.43 -21.82 -14.27
CA ASP A 94 12.51 -20.89 -14.53
C ASP A 94 12.13 -19.90 -15.64
N GLU A 95 13.05 -18.96 -15.87
CA GLU A 95 12.93 -17.90 -16.86
C GLU A 95 12.78 -18.43 -18.29
N GLN A 96 13.52 -19.48 -18.64
CA GLN A 96 13.47 -20.03 -19.99
C GLN A 96 12.08 -20.62 -20.28
N GLN A 97 11.54 -21.41 -19.36
CA GLN A 97 10.19 -21.96 -19.50
C GLN A 97 9.14 -20.84 -19.56
N PHE A 98 9.30 -19.77 -18.77
CA PHE A 98 8.38 -18.63 -18.84
C PHE A 98 8.42 -17.92 -20.18
N LEU A 99 9.59 -17.72 -20.78
CA LEU A 99 9.72 -17.11 -22.10
C LEU A 99 9.09 -17.99 -23.18
N ASP A 100 9.32 -19.30 -23.13
CA ASP A 100 8.76 -20.28 -24.07
C ASP A 100 7.22 -20.35 -23.97
N GLU A 101 6.68 -20.19 -22.76
CA GLU A 101 5.24 -20.25 -22.47
C GLU A 101 4.59 -18.87 -22.31
N TYR A 102 5.31 -17.77 -22.58
CA TYR A 102 4.89 -16.42 -22.22
C TYR A 102 3.48 -16.08 -22.71
N ASP A 103 3.18 -16.34 -23.98
CA ASP A 103 1.88 -15.99 -24.58
C ASP A 103 0.73 -16.86 -24.03
N ARG A 104 1.03 -18.01 -23.41
CA ARG A 104 0.06 -18.88 -22.72
C ARG A 104 -0.22 -18.43 -21.29
N ILE A 105 0.73 -17.72 -20.67
CA ILE A 105 0.66 -17.24 -19.28
C ILE A 105 0.16 -15.78 -19.26
N MET A 106 0.82 -14.91 -20.01
CA MET A 106 0.47 -13.50 -20.20
C MET A 106 -0.50 -13.36 -21.39
N THR A 107 -1.68 -13.98 -21.24
CA THR A 107 -2.76 -13.91 -22.23
C THR A 107 -3.19 -12.46 -22.45
N GLU A 108 -3.91 -12.18 -23.54
CA GLU A 108 -4.46 -10.85 -23.81
C GLU A 108 -5.25 -10.30 -22.61
N LYS A 109 -6.15 -11.11 -22.04
CA LYS A 109 -6.89 -10.75 -20.84
C LYS A 109 -5.98 -10.36 -19.66
N VAL A 110 -4.96 -11.16 -19.35
CA VAL A 110 -4.02 -10.86 -18.25
C VAL A 110 -3.29 -9.54 -18.52
N LYS A 111 -2.78 -9.35 -19.75
CA LYS A 111 -2.05 -8.15 -20.15
C LYS A 111 -2.92 -6.90 -20.09
N GLU A 112 -4.16 -6.96 -20.59
CA GLU A 112 -5.10 -5.85 -20.56
C GLU A 112 -5.50 -5.50 -19.13
N THR A 113 -5.90 -6.50 -18.34
CA THR A 113 -6.27 -6.33 -16.92
C THR A 113 -5.14 -5.65 -16.16
N PHE A 114 -3.92 -6.15 -16.29
CA PHE A 114 -2.77 -5.57 -15.61
C PHE A 114 -2.42 -4.18 -16.14
N SER A 115 -2.49 -3.94 -17.45
CA SER A 115 -2.12 -2.65 -18.07
C SER A 115 -3.08 -1.51 -17.73
N GLN A 116 -4.34 -1.83 -17.41
CA GLN A 116 -5.39 -0.87 -17.06
C GLN A 116 -5.58 -0.71 -15.55
N GLN A 117 -5.17 -1.69 -14.75
CA GLN A 117 -5.25 -1.63 -13.30
C GLN A 117 -4.45 -0.43 -12.75
N LYS A 118 -5.11 0.43 -11.98
CA LYS A 118 -4.41 1.42 -11.15
C LYS A 118 -3.88 0.70 -9.92
N VAL A 119 -2.59 0.89 -9.62
CA VAL A 119 -1.95 0.25 -8.46
C VAL A 119 -2.68 0.60 -7.17
N THR A 120 -3.13 1.85 -7.00
CA THR A 120 -3.88 2.37 -5.84
C THR A 120 -5.24 1.71 -5.62
N ASP A 121 -5.78 1.03 -6.63
CA ASP A 121 -7.13 0.44 -6.63
C ASP A 121 -7.07 -1.09 -6.53
N THR A 122 -5.87 -1.66 -6.41
CA THR A 122 -5.68 -3.10 -6.19
C THR A 122 -6.23 -3.56 -4.85
N PHE A 123 -6.69 -4.81 -4.78
CA PHE A 123 -6.98 -5.44 -3.51
C PHE A 123 -5.68 -5.91 -2.85
N VAL A 124 -5.55 -5.71 -1.54
CA VAL A 124 -4.32 -6.02 -0.80
C VAL A 124 -4.69 -6.80 0.46
N ASN A 125 -4.00 -7.91 0.69
CA ASN A 125 -4.13 -8.72 1.90
C ASN A 125 -2.76 -9.31 2.32
N ASP A 126 -2.77 -10.21 3.28
CA ASP A 126 -1.58 -10.90 3.81
C ASP A 126 -0.87 -11.81 2.80
N GLN A 127 -1.52 -12.13 1.68
CA GLN A 127 -0.92 -12.93 0.60
C GLN A 127 -0.19 -12.08 -0.43
N GLY A 128 -0.55 -10.80 -0.60
CA GLY A 128 0.03 -9.94 -1.61
C GLY A 128 -0.92 -8.86 -2.12
N VAL A 129 -0.54 -8.33 -3.28
CA VAL A 129 -1.31 -7.35 -4.05
C VAL A 129 -1.95 -8.06 -5.24
N MET A 130 -3.27 -8.04 -5.29
CA MET A 130 -4.08 -8.69 -6.32
C MET A 130 -4.45 -7.68 -7.42
N VAL A 131 -4.20 -8.08 -8.66
CA VAL A 131 -4.57 -7.35 -9.89
C VAL A 131 -5.85 -7.95 -10.46
N GLY A 132 -6.77 -7.09 -10.87
CA GLY A 132 -8.06 -7.52 -11.42
C GLY A 132 -8.89 -8.30 -10.40
N ASN A 133 -9.49 -9.39 -10.86
CA ASN A 133 -10.22 -10.37 -10.06
C ASN A 133 -9.32 -11.54 -9.61
N GLY A 134 -8.01 -11.35 -9.64
CA GLY A 134 -7.02 -12.36 -9.31
C GLY A 134 -6.12 -12.77 -10.46
N GLU A 135 -6.20 -12.14 -11.64
CA GLU A 135 -5.39 -12.47 -12.80
C GLU A 135 -3.88 -12.48 -12.49
N MET A 136 -3.40 -11.60 -11.60
CA MET A 136 -2.01 -11.59 -11.15
C MET A 136 -1.89 -11.28 -9.66
N TRP A 137 -0.86 -11.85 -9.04
CA TRP A 137 -0.47 -11.58 -7.66
C TRP A 137 0.98 -11.14 -7.55
N LEU A 138 1.20 -10.01 -6.88
CA LEU A 138 2.50 -9.38 -6.70
C LEU A 138 2.82 -9.25 -5.22
N GLY A 139 4.11 -9.29 -4.88
CA GLY A 139 4.57 -9.17 -3.50
C GLY A 139 6.04 -8.79 -3.41
N GLN A 140 6.51 -8.59 -2.18
CA GLN A 140 7.92 -8.36 -1.88
C GLN A 140 8.57 -9.63 -1.36
N PHE A 141 9.70 -10.00 -1.95
CA PHE A 141 10.59 -11.06 -1.48
C PHE A 141 11.98 -10.47 -1.24
N SER A 142 12.91 -11.28 -0.73
CA SER A 142 14.29 -10.84 -0.41
C SER A 142 14.99 -10.11 -1.56
N ASN A 143 14.63 -10.41 -2.81
CA ASN A 143 15.29 -9.90 -4.01
C ASN A 143 14.51 -8.76 -4.69
N GLY A 144 13.47 -8.23 -4.04
CA GLY A 144 12.65 -7.12 -4.57
C GLY A 144 11.19 -7.48 -4.78
N PHE A 145 10.50 -6.69 -5.60
CA PHE A 145 9.10 -6.88 -5.94
C PHE A 145 8.97 -7.81 -7.14
N VAL A 146 8.00 -8.72 -7.09
CA VAL A 146 7.85 -9.79 -8.08
C VAL A 146 6.40 -10.20 -8.26
N VAL A 147 6.08 -10.76 -9.43
CA VAL A 147 4.87 -11.54 -9.68
C VAL A 147 5.14 -12.98 -9.23
N PHE A 148 4.26 -13.54 -8.40
CA PHE A 148 4.43 -14.92 -7.90
C PHE A 148 3.27 -15.86 -8.24
N ALA A 149 2.15 -15.33 -8.75
CA ALA A 149 1.10 -16.14 -9.34
C ALA A 149 0.40 -15.42 -10.52
N VAL A 150 -0.02 -16.21 -11.50
CA VAL A 150 -0.87 -15.77 -12.63
C VAL A 150 -2.04 -16.75 -12.76
N ASN A 151 -3.24 -16.20 -12.91
CA ASN A 151 -4.45 -16.96 -13.18
C ASN A 151 -4.88 -16.73 -14.63
N VAL A 152 -4.91 -17.80 -15.41
CA VAL A 152 -5.35 -17.78 -16.81
C VAL A 152 -6.68 -18.50 -16.94
N GLU A 153 -7.57 -17.94 -17.77
CA GLU A 153 -8.83 -18.58 -18.15
C GLU A 153 -8.61 -19.81 -19.03
#